data_AF-A0A7N0RHK1-F1
#
_entry.id   AF-A0A7N0RHK1-F1
#
_cell.length_a   1.000
_cell.length_b   1.000
_cell.length_c   1.000
_cell.angle_alpha   90.00
_cell.angle_beta   90.00
_cell.angle_gamma   90.00
#
_symmetry.space_group_name_H-M   'P 1'
#
loop_
_entity.id
_entity.type
_entity.pdbx_description
1 polymer ?
#
loop_
_entity_poly.entity_id
_entity_poly.type
_entity_poly.pdbx_seq_one_letter_code
_entity_poly.pdbx_strand_id
1 'polypeptide(L)'
;MKCLGRRRRRDQGIPCLSSRIGRQLTLQGTTATISLQHMEQVRCGEAPSGSGNAVDGSNWVDTFVREMTNSADLHDAKERVARILEAFEISIRTRSTVSEGLDLSSLKDHLHILLRDNQILKRAVAIQREREIEQDEKANEVQRLQHIACQCDEQLQKMELTNYSLKIHLQRARENSSIPGQYLPDIY
;
A
#
# COMPACT_ATOMS: atom_id res chain seq x y z
N MET A 1 -65.17 -18.03 29.67
CA MET A 1 -64.73 -16.90 28.82
C MET A 1 -63.31 -16.49 29.23
N LYS A 2 -62.40 -16.40 28.25
CA LYS A 2 -61.15 -15.59 28.20
C LYS A 2 -60.06 -15.93 29.24
N CYS A 3 -59.09 -16.79 28.91
CA CYS A 3 -57.81 -16.49 28.24
C CYS A 3 -56.88 -15.57 29.04
N LEU A 4 -55.81 -16.11 29.63
CA LEU A 4 -54.59 -15.35 29.92
C LEU A 4 -53.37 -16.08 29.34
N GLY A 5 -52.71 -15.37 28.43
CA GLY A 5 -51.77 -15.89 27.46
C GLY A 5 -50.44 -16.31 28.07
N ARG A 6 -50.04 -17.53 27.72
CA ARG A 6 -48.64 -17.94 27.72
C ARG A 6 -47.87 -17.07 26.73
N ARG A 7 -46.91 -16.27 27.18
CA ARG A 7 -45.83 -15.78 26.30
C ARG A 7 -44.60 -16.63 26.51
N ARG A 8 -44.41 -17.55 25.56
CA ARG A 8 -43.17 -18.30 25.28
C ARG A 8 -41.96 -17.36 25.42
N ARG A 9 -41.06 -17.64 26.38
CA ARG A 9 -39.66 -17.28 26.17
C ARG A 9 -39.17 -18.18 25.04
N ARG A 10 -38.81 -17.55 23.92
CA ARG A 10 -38.09 -18.18 22.84
C ARG A 10 -36.68 -18.46 23.38
N ASP A 11 -36.40 -19.71 23.74
CA ASP A 11 -35.04 -20.23 23.66
C ASP A 11 -34.67 -20.23 22.18
N GLN A 12 -34.10 -19.12 21.74
CA GLN A 12 -33.16 -19.16 20.62
C GLN A 12 -31.82 -19.50 21.24
N GLY A 13 -31.63 -20.77 21.59
CA GLY A 13 -30.28 -21.33 21.62
C GLY A 13 -29.77 -21.14 20.20
N ILE A 14 -28.83 -20.20 20.03
CA ILE A 14 -28.08 -20.07 18.80
C ILE A 14 -27.41 -21.44 18.66
N PRO A 15 -27.81 -22.28 17.68
CA PRO A 15 -27.05 -23.48 17.42
C PRO A 15 -25.64 -23.01 17.10
N CYS A 16 -24.61 -23.69 17.57
CA CYS A 16 -23.25 -23.56 17.03
C CYS A 16 -23.32 -23.99 15.56
N LEU A 17 -23.89 -23.13 14.70
CA LEU A 17 -23.88 -23.27 13.28
C LEU A 17 -22.42 -23.05 12.93
N SER A 18 -21.72 -24.16 12.75
CA SER A 18 -20.61 -24.26 11.82
C SER A 18 -21.15 -23.94 10.41
N SER A 19 -21.59 -22.70 10.23
CA SER A 19 -21.87 -22.09 8.95
C SER A 19 -20.73 -21.15 8.71
N ARG A 20 -19.87 -21.55 7.78
CA ARG A 20 -19.14 -20.68 6.84
C ARG A 20 -19.61 -19.22 6.94
N ILE A 21 -18.98 -18.45 7.82
CA ILE A 21 -18.72 -17.04 7.55
C ILE A 21 -17.36 -17.01 6.86
N GLY A 22 -17.31 -17.71 5.73
CA GLY A 22 -16.33 -17.46 4.70
C GLY A 22 -16.90 -16.33 3.85
N ARG A 23 -16.12 -15.26 3.71
CA ARG A 23 -16.42 -13.96 3.07
C ARG A 23 -17.20 -13.05 4.02
N GLN A 24 -16.66 -11.91 4.46
CA GLN A 24 -15.96 -10.94 3.63
C GLN A 24 -15.05 -10.08 4.51
N LEU A 25 -13.80 -10.51 4.71
CA LEU A 25 -12.75 -9.52 4.79
C LEU A 25 -12.66 -8.96 3.37
N THR A 26 -13.39 -7.88 3.12
CA THR A 26 -13.00 -6.97 2.05
C THR A 26 -11.54 -6.66 2.30
N LEU A 27 -10.66 -7.34 1.56
CA LEU A 27 -9.38 -6.81 1.18
C LEU A 27 -9.67 -5.49 0.44
N GLN A 28 -9.99 -4.45 1.19
CA GLN A 28 -9.53 -3.12 0.84
C GLN A 28 -8.05 -3.06 1.24
N GLY A 29 -7.26 -3.97 0.68
CA GLY A 29 -5.91 -3.60 0.29
C GLY A 29 -6.14 -2.67 -0.89
N THR A 30 -6.43 -1.39 -0.60
CA THR A 30 -6.31 -0.31 -1.56
C THR A 30 -4.86 -0.33 -2.02
N THR A 31 -4.59 -1.14 -3.03
CA THR A 31 -3.43 -0.99 -3.88
C THR A 31 -3.68 0.32 -4.60
N ALA A 32 -3.13 1.39 -4.03
CA ALA A 32 -3.03 2.66 -4.74
C ALA A 32 -2.22 2.35 -6.02
N THR A 33 -2.93 2.18 -7.12
CA THR A 33 -2.35 2.11 -8.45
C THR A 33 -1.83 3.51 -8.72
N ILE A 34 -0.56 3.76 -8.42
CA ILE A 34 0.08 5.02 -8.79
C ILE A 34 0.33 4.94 -10.29
N SER A 35 -0.66 5.41 -11.04
CA SER A 35 -0.53 5.68 -12.46
C SER A 35 0.44 6.85 -12.63
N LEU A 36 1.67 6.57 -13.07
CA LEU A 36 2.61 7.59 -13.51
C LEU A 36 2.27 7.97 -14.96
N GLN A 37 1.36 8.92 -15.12
CA GLN A 37 1.24 9.71 -16.34
C GLN A 37 1.34 11.18 -15.96
N HIS A 38 2.54 11.75 -16.16
CA HIS A 38 2.69 13.15 -16.58
C HIS A 38 4.11 13.36 -17.11
N MET A 39 4.28 13.23 -18.42
CA MET A 39 5.37 13.92 -19.12
C MET A 39 4.82 15.28 -19.52
N GLU A 40 5.31 16.33 -18.88
CA GLU A 40 5.13 17.68 -19.40
C GLU A 40 6.47 18.26 -19.83
N GLN A 41 6.42 18.73 -21.06
CA GLN A 41 7.48 19.23 -21.90
C GLN A 41 7.60 20.75 -21.71
N VAL A 42 8.74 21.31 -22.14
CA VAL A 42 9.00 22.73 -22.44
C VAL A 42 9.43 23.55 -21.20
N ARG A 43 10.51 24.34 -21.17
CA ARG A 43 11.13 25.20 -22.21
C ARG A 43 12.61 25.45 -21.85
N CYS A 44 13.54 25.33 -22.79
CA CYS A 44 14.85 25.95 -22.64
C CYS A 44 14.68 27.47 -22.76
N GLY A 45 15.00 28.20 -21.69
CA GLY A 45 15.08 29.65 -21.70
C GLY A 45 16.27 30.13 -22.54
N GLU A 46 16.01 31.15 -23.36
CA GLU A 46 17.02 31.88 -24.13
C GLU A 46 18.08 32.48 -23.19
N ALA A 47 19.35 32.22 -23.50
CA ALA A 47 20.49 32.87 -22.84
C ALA A 47 20.80 34.22 -23.53
N PRO A 48 21.28 35.23 -22.77
CA PRO A 48 21.53 36.57 -23.31
C PRO A 48 22.73 36.58 -24.24
N SER A 49 22.55 37.19 -25.41
CA SER A 49 23.58 37.38 -26.43
C SER A 49 24.73 38.26 -25.91
N GLY A 50 25.88 37.64 -25.68
CA GLY A 50 27.16 38.29 -25.49
C GLY A 50 27.93 38.33 -26.81
N SER A 51 28.10 39.53 -27.36
CA SER A 51 28.82 39.83 -28.60
C SER A 51 30.32 39.48 -28.52
N GLY A 52 30.77 38.64 -29.44
CA GLY A 52 32.18 38.38 -29.72
C GLY A 52 32.39 37.10 -30.54
N ASN A 53 32.09 37.13 -31.84
CA ASN A 53 32.35 36.06 -32.81
C ASN A 53 31.98 34.63 -32.38
N ALA A 54 30.81 34.45 -31.75
CA ALA A 54 30.22 33.13 -31.64
C ALA A 54 29.81 32.67 -33.05
N VAL A 55 30.72 31.97 -33.73
CA VAL A 55 30.41 31.26 -34.96
C VAL A 55 29.35 30.23 -34.61
N ASP A 56 28.11 30.58 -34.90
CA ASP A 56 26.98 29.67 -34.75
C ASP A 56 27.24 28.43 -35.62
N GLY A 57 27.02 27.25 -35.05
CA GLY A 57 27.32 25.97 -35.71
C GLY A 57 26.57 25.77 -37.03
N SER A 58 25.59 26.62 -37.32
CA SER A 58 24.85 26.63 -38.59
C SER A 58 25.52 27.44 -39.71
N ASN A 59 26.43 28.38 -39.41
CA ASN A 59 27.01 29.32 -40.40
C ASN A 59 28.56 29.35 -40.38
N TRP A 60 29.19 28.36 -39.76
CA TRP A 60 30.65 28.30 -39.60
C TRP A 60 31.38 28.14 -40.94
N VAL A 61 30.80 27.36 -41.85
CA VAL A 61 31.34 27.15 -43.20
C VAL A 61 31.31 28.45 -44.00
N ASP A 62 30.21 29.19 -43.95
CA ASP A 62 30.09 30.45 -44.69
C ASP A 62 31.03 31.53 -44.15
N THR A 63 31.23 31.55 -42.84
CA THR A 63 32.19 32.46 -42.20
C THR A 63 33.64 32.08 -42.54
N PHE A 64 33.95 30.78 -42.54
CA PHE A 64 35.24 30.25 -42.94
C PHE A 64 35.59 30.59 -44.40
N VAL A 65 34.67 30.32 -45.33
CA VAL A 65 34.86 30.58 -46.77
C VAL A 65 34.96 32.09 -47.03
N ARG A 66 34.12 32.90 -46.37
CA ARG A 66 34.18 34.37 -46.49
C ARG A 66 35.50 34.95 -46.00
N GLU A 67 35.98 34.54 -44.84
CA GLU A 67 37.24 35.03 -44.26
C GLU A 67 38.46 34.59 -45.08
N MET A 68 38.43 33.39 -45.66
CA MET A 68 39.47 32.90 -46.56
C MET A 68 39.45 33.58 -47.94
N THR A 69 38.27 33.92 -48.45
CA THR A 69 38.16 34.62 -49.75
C THR A 69 38.63 36.08 -49.65
N ASN A 70 38.52 36.67 -48.46
CA ASN A 70 38.93 38.06 -48.18
C ASN A 70 40.37 38.19 -47.66
N SER A 71 41.14 37.10 -47.58
CA SER A 71 42.51 37.14 -47.09
C SER A 71 43.47 37.78 -48.09
N ALA A 72 44.41 38.60 -47.61
CA ALA A 72 45.37 39.31 -48.46
C ALA A 72 46.50 38.41 -49.00
N ASP A 73 46.90 37.40 -48.22
CA ASP A 73 47.91 36.42 -48.57
C ASP A 73 47.64 35.06 -47.91
N LEU A 74 48.45 34.05 -48.26
CA LEU A 74 48.32 32.71 -47.70
C LEU A 74 48.58 32.65 -46.19
N HIS A 75 49.35 33.59 -45.64
CA HIS A 75 49.68 33.62 -44.22
C HIS A 75 48.49 34.14 -43.41
N ASP A 76 47.91 35.26 -43.83
CA ASP A 76 46.65 35.84 -43.33
C ASP A 76 45.50 34.83 -43.42
N ALA A 77 45.40 34.09 -44.54
CA ALA A 77 44.42 33.01 -44.69
C ALA A 77 44.59 31.92 -43.60
N LYS A 78 45.83 31.49 -43.33
CA LYS A 78 46.12 30.48 -42.30
C LYS A 78 45.81 30.97 -40.90
N GLU A 79 46.14 32.22 -40.57
CA GLU A 79 45.82 32.81 -39.27
C GLU A 79 44.31 32.96 -39.07
N ARG A 80 43.58 33.38 -40.09
CA ARG A 80 42.10 33.45 -40.06
C ARG A 80 41.48 32.07 -39.87
N VAL A 81 41.93 31.06 -40.62
CA VAL A 81 41.50 29.67 -40.47
C VAL A 81 41.75 29.15 -39.06
N ALA A 82 42.96 29.35 -38.52
CA ALA A 82 43.32 28.91 -37.18
C ALA A 82 42.38 29.49 -36.12
N ARG A 83 42.10 30.81 -36.20
CA ARG A 83 41.17 31.47 -35.26
C ARG A 83 39.74 30.95 -35.35
N ILE A 84 39.24 30.69 -36.56
CA ILE A 84 37.88 30.17 -36.76
C ILE A 84 37.76 28.73 -36.23
N LEU A 85 38.76 27.89 -36.49
CA LEU A 85 38.78 26.51 -36.00
C LEU A 85 38.94 26.44 -34.48
N GLU A 86 39.76 27.32 -33.89
CA GLU A 86 39.89 27.43 -32.43
C GLU A 86 38.57 27.86 -31.78
N ALA A 87 37.90 28.88 -32.34
CA ALA A 87 36.58 29.31 -31.87
C ALA A 87 35.53 28.19 -32.00
N PHE A 88 35.58 27.42 -33.08
CA PHE A 88 34.71 26.27 -33.30
C PHE A 88 34.98 25.12 -32.31
N GLU A 89 36.24 24.81 -32.03
CA GLU A 89 36.62 23.81 -31.01
C GLU A 89 36.10 24.22 -29.62
N ILE A 90 36.27 25.48 -29.25
CA ILE A 90 35.76 26.03 -27.99
C ILE A 90 34.22 25.93 -27.95
N SER A 91 33.53 26.24 -29.06
CA SER A 91 32.08 26.11 -29.15
C SER A 91 31.59 24.66 -29.03
N ILE A 92 32.29 23.69 -29.62
CA ILE A 92 31.94 22.26 -29.48
C ILE A 92 32.14 21.82 -28.04
N ARG A 93 33.31 22.12 -27.46
CA ARG A 93 33.65 21.70 -26.10
C ARG A 93 32.65 22.24 -25.08
N THR A 94 32.31 23.52 -25.17
CA THR A 94 31.32 24.14 -24.29
C THR A 94 29.92 23.54 -24.45
N ARG A 95 29.49 23.22 -25.68
CA ARG A 95 28.19 22.58 -25.90
C ARG A 95 28.15 21.15 -25.37
N SER A 96 29.24 20.39 -25.55
CA SER A 96 29.38 19.03 -25.01
C SER A 96 29.31 19.04 -23.49
N THR A 97 30.09 19.91 -22.83
CA THR A 97 30.12 19.96 -21.35
C THR A 97 28.80 20.43 -20.75
N VAL A 98 28.11 21.36 -21.40
CA VAL A 98 26.78 21.81 -20.95
C VAL A 98 25.75 20.69 -21.15
N SER A 99 25.73 20.03 -22.30
CA SER A 99 24.81 18.90 -22.56
C SER A 99 25.04 17.77 -21.56
N GLU A 100 26.29 17.31 -21.43
CA GLU A 100 26.66 16.24 -20.49
C GLU A 100 26.38 16.63 -19.04
N GLY A 101 26.65 17.88 -18.66
CA GLY A 101 26.39 18.36 -17.30
C GLY A 101 24.90 18.42 -16.96
N LEU A 102 24.07 18.88 -17.90
CA LEU A 102 22.61 18.90 -17.74
C LEU A 102 22.02 17.48 -17.70
N ASP A 103 22.48 16.60 -18.59
CA ASP A 103 22.03 15.20 -18.66
C ASP A 103 22.44 14.43 -17.39
N LEU A 104 23.68 14.61 -16.92
CA LEU A 104 24.17 14.04 -15.67
C LEU A 104 23.34 14.54 -14.48
N SER A 105 23.09 15.86 -14.38
CA SER A 105 22.30 16.41 -13.29
C SER A 105 20.88 15.85 -13.29
N SER A 106 20.22 15.81 -14.45
CA SER A 106 18.87 15.25 -14.59
C SER A 106 18.82 13.77 -14.22
N LEU A 107 19.79 12.99 -14.69
CA LEU A 107 19.89 11.57 -14.36
C LEU A 107 20.13 11.34 -12.86
N LYS A 108 20.97 12.17 -12.25
CA LYS A 108 21.25 12.12 -10.80
C LYS A 108 19.99 12.44 -9.99
N ASP A 109 19.23 13.45 -10.39
CA ASP A 109 17.98 13.83 -9.73
C ASP A 109 16.95 12.70 -9.84
N HIS A 110 16.83 12.08 -11.01
CA HIS A 110 15.94 10.93 -11.21
C HIS A 110 16.34 9.74 -10.34
N LEU A 111 17.64 9.43 -10.26
CA LEU A 111 18.16 8.37 -9.40
C LEU A 111 17.85 8.66 -7.92
N HIS A 112 17.98 9.91 -7.49
CA HIS A 112 17.66 10.30 -6.11
C HIS A 112 16.16 10.12 -5.80
N ILE A 113 15.27 10.47 -6.73
CA ILE A 113 13.83 10.21 -6.60
C ILE A 113 13.57 8.70 -6.47
N LEU A 114 14.15 7.88 -7.35
CA LEU A 114 13.99 6.43 -7.30
C LEU A 114 14.49 5.81 -5.99
N LEU A 115 15.62 6.30 -5.45
CA LEU A 115 16.13 5.85 -4.15
C LEU A 115 15.19 6.20 -3.00
N ARG A 116 14.67 7.44 -2.99
CA ARG A 116 13.68 7.88 -2.00
C ARG A 116 12.42 7.01 -2.08
N ASP A 117 11.90 6.77 -3.27
CA ASP A 117 10.71 5.95 -3.47
C ASP A 117 10.95 4.49 -3.07
N ASN A 118 12.13 3.93 -3.38
CA ASN A 118 12.52 2.60 -2.91
C ASN A 118 12.55 2.50 -1.38
N GLN A 119 13.01 3.56 -0.70
CA GLN A 119 12.99 3.62 0.76
C GLN A 119 11.56 3.69 1.32
N ILE A 120 10.68 4.49 0.70
CA ILE A 120 9.27 4.58 1.07
C ILE A 120 8.59 3.22 0.88
N LEU A 121 8.82 2.56 -0.25
CA LEU A 121 8.28 1.24 -0.55
C LEU A 121 8.77 0.18 0.44
N LYS A 122 10.07 0.16 0.78
CA LYS A 122 10.60 -0.75 1.81
C LYS A 122 9.92 -0.56 3.16
N ARG A 123 9.70 0.70 3.58
CA ARG A 123 8.97 1.01 4.82
C ARG A 123 7.51 0.55 4.74
N ALA A 124 6.83 0.81 3.63
CA ALA A 124 5.45 0.40 3.42
C ALA A 124 5.30 -1.13 3.48
N VAL A 125 6.21 -1.87 2.84
CA VAL A 125 6.23 -3.35 2.86
C VAL A 125 6.49 -3.88 4.27
N ALA A 126 7.42 -3.27 5.03
CA ALA A 126 7.66 -3.67 6.41
C ALA A 126 6.42 -3.49 7.29
N ILE A 127 5.74 -2.34 7.18
CA ILE A 127 4.48 -2.07 7.90
C ILE A 127 3.39 -3.05 7.48
N GLN A 128 3.29 -3.36 6.18
CA GLN A 128 2.29 -4.32 5.70
C GLN A 128 2.51 -5.71 6.28
N ARG A 129 3.76 -6.18 6.33
CA ARG A 129 4.11 -7.47 6.92
C ARG A 129 3.81 -7.52 8.42
N GLU A 130 4.11 -6.45 9.15
CA GLU A 130 3.80 -6.37 10.59
C GLU A 130 2.29 -6.46 10.84
N ARG A 131 1.48 -5.75 10.05
CA ARG A 131 0.01 -5.82 10.13
C ARG A 131 -0.55 -7.19 9.78
N GLU A 132 0.05 -7.87 8.80
CA GLU A 132 -0.34 -9.22 8.41
C GLU A 132 -0.09 -10.21 9.56
N ILE A 133 1.07 -10.12 10.22
CA ILE A 133 1.38 -10.92 11.42
C ILE A 133 0.37 -10.65 12.54
N GLU A 134 0.09 -9.38 12.85
CA GLU A 134 -0.90 -9.02 13.89
C GLU A 134 -2.30 -9.55 13.55
N GLN A 135 -2.67 -9.54 12.27
CA GLN A 135 -3.95 -10.07 11.81
C GLN A 135 -4.02 -11.60 11.96
N ASP A 136 -2.95 -12.30 11.62
CA ASP A 136 -2.86 -13.76 11.79
C ASP A 136 -2.91 -14.16 13.27
N GLU A 137 -2.24 -13.41 14.15
CA GLU A 137 -2.32 -13.62 15.60
C GLU A 137 -3.75 -13.43 16.13
N LYS A 138 -4.45 -12.37 15.71
CA LYS A 138 -5.85 -12.14 16.06
C LYS A 138 -6.75 -13.26 15.54
N ALA A 139 -6.51 -13.75 14.32
CA ALA A 139 -7.27 -14.86 13.75
C ALA A 139 -7.11 -16.14 14.58
N ASN A 140 -5.88 -16.45 15.00
CA ASN A 140 -5.58 -17.60 15.86
C ASN A 140 -6.26 -17.47 17.24
N GLU A 141 -6.24 -16.28 17.84
CA GLU A 141 -6.90 -16.05 19.13
C GLU A 141 -8.41 -16.17 19.03
N VAL A 142 -9.02 -15.64 17.96
CA VAL A 142 -10.46 -15.82 17.71
C VAL A 142 -10.81 -17.30 17.58
N GLN A 143 -10.02 -18.08 16.84
CA GLN A 143 -10.24 -19.52 16.70
C GLN A 143 -10.13 -20.25 18.05
N ARG A 144 -9.15 -19.88 18.89
CA ARG A 144 -8.99 -20.43 20.24
C ARG A 144 -10.17 -20.11 21.14
N LEU A 145 -10.63 -18.86 21.14
CA LEU A 145 -11.79 -18.43 21.91
C LEU A 145 -13.08 -19.10 21.43
N GLN A 146 -13.27 -19.26 20.13
CA GLN A 146 -14.40 -20.02 19.57
C GLN A 146 -14.41 -21.47 20.06
N HIS A 147 -13.26 -22.14 20.05
CA HIS A 147 -13.15 -23.51 20.57
C HIS A 147 -13.56 -23.59 22.04
N ILE A 148 -13.07 -22.67 22.89
CA ILE A 148 -13.43 -22.63 24.32
C ILE A 148 -14.92 -22.35 24.51
N ALA A 149 -15.49 -21.41 23.75
CA ALA A 149 -16.92 -21.12 23.81
C ALA A 149 -17.76 -22.36 23.47
N CYS A 150 -17.39 -23.10 22.42
CA CYS A 150 -18.06 -24.36 22.07
C CYS A 150 -17.97 -25.38 23.21
N GLN A 151 -16.79 -25.51 23.84
CA GLN A 151 -16.62 -26.41 24.99
C GLN A 151 -17.50 -26.00 26.18
N CYS A 152 -17.62 -24.70 26.48
CA CYS A 152 -18.48 -24.20 27.54
C CYS A 152 -19.97 -24.50 27.25
N ASP A 153 -20.42 -24.28 26.01
CA ASP A 153 -21.78 -24.57 25.59
C ASP A 153 -22.11 -26.07 25.73
N GLU A 154 -21.19 -26.96 25.35
CA GLU A 154 -21.34 -28.40 25.54
C GLU A 154 -21.44 -28.81 27.01
N GLN A 155 -20.61 -28.22 27.89
CA GLN A 155 -20.69 -28.49 29.33
C GLN A 155 -22.01 -28.00 29.93
N LEU A 156 -22.49 -26.84 29.49
CA LEU A 156 -23.75 -26.27 29.94
C LEU A 156 -24.93 -27.19 29.56
N GLN A 157 -25.02 -27.62 28.29
CA GLN A 157 -26.03 -28.57 27.84
C GLN A 157 -25.98 -29.89 28.62
N LYS A 158 -24.78 -30.41 28.89
CA LYS A 158 -24.61 -31.63 29.69
C LYS A 158 -25.18 -31.47 31.11
N MET A 159 -24.87 -30.35 31.78
CA MET A 159 -25.38 -30.08 33.12
C MET A 159 -26.88 -29.81 33.15
N GLU A 160 -27.43 -29.17 32.12
CA GLU A 160 -28.87 -28.98 31.97
C GLU A 160 -29.60 -30.33 31.83
N LEU A 161 -29.06 -31.25 31.01
CA LEU A 161 -29.61 -32.59 30.85
C LEU A 161 -29.54 -33.41 32.15
N THR A 162 -28.42 -33.37 32.89
CA THR A 162 -28.32 -34.07 34.18
C THR A 162 -29.29 -33.49 35.21
N ASN A 163 -29.41 -32.17 35.29
CA ASN A 163 -30.36 -31.51 36.19
C ASN A 163 -31.81 -31.88 35.86
N TYR A 164 -32.18 -31.85 34.57
CA TYR A 164 -33.51 -32.26 34.11
C TYR A 164 -33.81 -33.73 34.47
N SER A 165 -32.85 -34.63 34.22
CA SER A 165 -32.99 -36.05 34.57
C SER A 165 -33.22 -36.24 36.07
N LEU A 166 -32.40 -35.61 36.91
CA LEU A 166 -32.55 -35.64 38.36
C LEU A 166 -33.91 -35.09 38.83
N LYS A 167 -34.37 -33.98 38.25
CA LYS A 167 -35.69 -33.40 38.54
C LYS A 167 -36.83 -34.38 38.27
N ILE A 168 -36.78 -35.09 37.15
CA ILE A 168 -37.77 -36.11 36.80
C ILE A 168 -37.70 -37.31 37.75
N HIS A 169 -36.48 -37.77 38.10
CA HIS A 169 -36.31 -38.85 39.07
C HIS A 169 -36.85 -38.50 40.46
N LEU A 170 -36.59 -37.29 40.95
CA LEU A 170 -37.12 -36.79 42.22
C LEU A 170 -38.65 -36.69 42.20
N GLN A 171 -39.23 -36.20 41.10
CA GLN A 171 -40.68 -36.14 40.93
C GLN A 171 -41.31 -37.53 40.99
N ARG A 172 -40.76 -38.52 40.27
CA ARG A 172 -41.24 -39.91 40.31
C ARG A 172 -41.09 -40.54 41.69
N ALA A 173 -39.97 -40.31 42.38
CA ALA A 173 -39.76 -40.81 43.74
C ALA A 173 -40.79 -40.23 44.72
N ARG A 174 -41.19 -38.97 44.54
CA ARG A 174 -42.24 -38.30 45.31
C ARG A 174 -43.64 -38.85 45.01
N GLU A 175 -43.93 -39.15 43.75
CA GLU A 175 -45.23 -39.72 43.34
C GLU A 175 -45.38 -41.18 43.77
N ASN A 176 -44.29 -41.93 43.84
CA ASN A 176 -44.26 -43.36 44.22
C ASN A 176 -44.07 -43.60 45.72
N SER A 177 -43.80 -42.58 46.54
CA SER A 177 -43.70 -42.74 47.98
C SER A 177 -45.11 -42.73 48.61
N SER A 178 -45.49 -43.81 49.29
CA SER A 178 -46.79 -43.93 49.97
C SER A 178 -46.85 -43.17 51.31
N ILE A 179 -46.06 -42.12 51.50
CA ILE A 179 -45.94 -41.40 52.78
C ILE A 179 -46.84 -40.15 52.72
N PRO A 180 -47.94 -40.09 53.48
CA PRO A 180 -48.78 -38.90 53.55
C PRO A 180 -48.11 -37.88 54.48
N GLY A 181 -47.75 -36.73 53.92
CA GLY A 181 -47.54 -35.50 54.67
C GLY A 181 -46.17 -35.33 55.33
N GLN A 182 -45.33 -34.52 54.69
CA GLN A 182 -44.59 -33.38 55.27
C GLN A 182 -43.36 -33.12 54.41
N TYR A 183 -43.47 -32.13 53.52
CA TYR A 183 -42.27 -31.46 53.00
C TYR A 183 -42.43 -29.98 53.35
N LEU A 184 -41.52 -29.48 54.19
CA LEU A 184 -41.43 -28.07 54.53
C LEU A 184 -41.23 -27.26 53.23
N PRO A 185 -42.01 -26.20 53.03
CA PRO A 185 -41.75 -25.27 51.95
C PRO A 185 -40.52 -24.43 52.29
N ASP A 186 -39.73 -24.19 51.25
CA ASP A 186 -38.84 -23.04 51.09
C ASP A 186 -37.51 -23.07 51.85
N ILE A 187 -36.42 -23.41 51.14
CA ILE A 187 -35.11 -22.78 51.34
C ILE A 187 -34.49 -22.58 49.95
N TYR A 188 -34.26 -21.32 49.61
CA TYR A 188 -33.76 -20.78 48.34
C TYR A 188 -32.38 -21.32 47.93
#